data_AF-A0A380TBW1-F1
#
_entry.id   AF-A0A380TBW1-F1
#
_cell.length_a   1.000
_cell.length_b   1.000
_cell.length_c   1.000
_cell.angle_alpha   90.00
_cell.angle_beta   90.00
_cell.angle_gamma   90.00
#
_symmetry.space_group_name_H-M   'P 1'
#
loop_
_entity.id
_entity.type
_entity.pdbx_description
1 polymer ?
#
loop_
_entity_poly.entity_id
_entity_poly.type
_entity_poly.pdbx_seq_one_letter_code
_entity_poly.pdbx_strand_id
1 'polypeptide(L)'
;MTTTILPTTDQTWGFWGSMGHAGADQSQAWALATTAIAKATDGTPEAVRHATTASPLLNADRRLRDVLDSRQGRHFADAEPAPAIGPRGQAKASELFNGRTLAEAVDAAVATWMAWKIDKQTQREYGIPRGLPYLTGWVVHHQIQAEMTE
;
A
#
# COMPACT_ATOMS: atom_id res chain seq x y z
N MET A 1 15.04 8.79 6.34
CA MET A 1 14.75 9.58 5.13
C MET A 1 13.41 10.25 5.33
N THR A 2 13.22 11.47 4.82
CA THR A 2 11.94 12.19 4.91
C THR A 2 11.13 11.86 3.67
N THR A 3 10.04 11.10 3.80
CA THR A 3 9.09 10.82 2.71
C THR A 3 8.15 12.00 2.54
N THR A 4 7.98 12.51 1.31
CA THR A 4 7.02 13.59 1.05
C THR A 4 5.63 12.99 0.88
N ILE A 5 4.65 13.46 1.65
CA ILE A 5 3.28 12.98 1.54
C ILE A 5 2.59 13.77 0.43
N LEU A 6 2.49 13.19 -0.76
CA LEU A 6 1.69 13.78 -1.84
C LEU A 6 0.20 13.66 -1.53
N PRO A 7 -0.63 14.67 -1.87
CA PRO A 7 -2.08 14.57 -1.70
C PRO A 7 -2.64 13.51 -2.66
N THR A 8 -3.77 12.90 -2.27
CA THR A 8 -4.56 12.03 -3.16
C THR A 8 -4.96 12.78 -4.44
N THR A 9 -5.02 12.05 -5.56
CA THR A 9 -5.59 12.54 -6.82
C THR A 9 -7.07 12.19 -6.98
N ASP A 10 -7.60 11.28 -6.17
CA ASP A 10 -9.00 10.85 -6.21
C ASP A 10 -9.61 10.80 -4.81
N GLN A 11 -10.37 11.84 -4.47
CA GLN A 11 -11.01 11.97 -3.16
C GLN A 11 -12.25 11.08 -2.98
N THR A 12 -12.67 10.36 -4.02
CA THR A 12 -13.88 9.53 -4.00
C THR A 12 -13.61 8.04 -4.10
N TRP A 13 -12.39 7.67 -4.48
CA TRP A 13 -11.97 6.29 -4.72
C TRP A 13 -10.74 5.91 -3.89
N GLY A 14 -10.27 4.68 -4.08
CA GLY A 14 -9.05 4.18 -3.45
C GLY A 14 -9.14 4.12 -1.93
N PHE A 15 -8.00 4.31 -1.28
CA PHE A 15 -7.88 4.34 0.17
C PHE A 15 -8.61 5.56 0.76
N TRP A 16 -8.49 6.74 0.13
CA TRP A 16 -9.10 7.98 0.60
C TRP A 16 -10.63 7.87 0.64
N GLY A 17 -11.23 7.43 -0.47
CA GLY A 17 -12.65 7.17 -0.56
C GLY A 17 -13.11 6.16 0.49
N SER A 18 -12.42 5.03 0.64
CA SER A 18 -12.76 4.02 1.65
C SER A 18 -12.74 4.57 3.08
N MET A 19 -11.73 5.37 3.44
CA MET A 19 -11.65 5.99 4.77
C MET A 19 -12.78 6.99 5.02
N GLY A 20 -13.23 7.71 3.98
CA GLY A 20 -14.38 8.60 4.05
C GLY A 20 -15.70 7.86 4.29
N HIS A 21 -15.92 6.75 3.59
CA HIS A 21 -17.10 5.89 3.81
C HIS A 21 -17.10 5.27 5.22
N ALA A 22 -15.91 5.04 5.78
CA ALA A 22 -15.72 4.57 7.13
C ALA A 22 -15.84 5.69 8.18
N GLY A 23 -15.92 6.97 7.79
CA GLY A 23 -16.00 8.09 8.74
C GLY A 23 -14.71 8.35 9.52
N ALA A 24 -13.57 7.86 9.03
CA ALA A 24 -12.25 8.18 9.57
C ALA A 24 -11.76 9.55 9.07
N ASP A 25 -10.83 10.17 9.79
CA ASP A 25 -10.11 11.34 9.28
C ASP A 25 -9.24 10.90 8.09
N GLN A 26 -9.70 11.23 6.88
CA GLN A 26 -9.06 10.84 5.62
C GLN A 26 -7.65 11.41 5.50
N SER A 27 -7.42 12.64 5.96
CA SER A 27 -6.12 13.30 5.87
C SER A 27 -5.12 12.63 6.81
N GLN A 28 -5.55 12.34 8.04
CA GLN A 28 -4.73 11.63 9.01
C GLN A 28 -4.44 10.20 8.55
N ALA A 29 -5.46 9.48 8.06
CA ALA A 29 -5.31 8.11 7.57
C ALA A 29 -4.34 8.05 6.38
N TRP A 30 -4.45 8.99 5.45
CA TRP A 30 -3.58 9.09 4.29
C TRP A 30 -2.11 9.32 4.68
N ALA A 31 -1.86 10.23 5.62
CA ALA A 31 -0.52 10.52 6.11
C ALA A 31 0.11 9.32 6.82
N LEU A 32 -0.68 8.63 7.66
CA LEU A 32 -0.24 7.41 8.36
C LEU A 32 0.06 6.28 7.38
N ALA A 33 -0.84 6.01 6.42
CA ALA A 33 -0.67 4.96 5.43
C ALA A 33 0.57 5.20 4.55
N THR A 34 0.74 6.43 4.05
CA THR A 34 1.91 6.81 3.24
C THR A 34 3.21 6.56 4.01
N THR A 35 3.27 6.99 5.27
CA THR A 35 4.45 6.84 6.12
C THR A 35 4.74 5.38 6.45
N ALA A 36 3.72 4.59 6.79
CA ALA A 36 3.85 3.19 7.15
C ALA A 36 4.29 2.33 5.95
N ILE A 37 3.71 2.56 4.77
CA ILE A 37 4.09 1.85 3.54
C ILE A 37 5.53 2.21 3.14
N ALA A 38 5.89 3.50 3.19
CA ALA A 38 7.27 3.94 2.91
C ALA A 38 8.25 3.21 3.83
N LYS A 39 8.00 3.24 5.15
CA LYS A 39 8.84 2.56 6.14
C LYS A 39 8.96 1.06 5.93
N ALA A 40 7.88 0.38 5.54
CA ALA A 40 7.88 -1.07 5.35
C ALA A 40 8.53 -1.53 4.05
N THR A 41 8.54 -0.66 3.03
CA THR A 41 9.09 -0.99 1.71
C THR A 41 10.51 -0.47 1.51
N ASP A 42 10.88 0.64 2.16
CA ASP A 42 12.24 1.14 2.23
C ASP A 42 13.15 0.13 2.94
N GLY A 43 14.21 -0.29 2.25
CA GLY A 43 15.18 -1.27 2.76
C GLY A 43 14.91 -2.72 2.34
N THR A 44 13.85 -3.01 1.59
CA THR A 44 13.75 -4.31 0.91
C THR A 44 14.79 -4.38 -0.22
N PRO A 45 15.54 -5.49 -0.39
CA PRO A 45 16.54 -5.62 -1.45
C PRO A 45 15.98 -5.30 -2.84
N GLU A 46 14.72 -5.59 -3.08
CA GLU A 46 14.02 -5.32 -4.33
C GLU A 46 13.66 -3.84 -4.50
N ALA A 47 13.14 -3.16 -3.46
CA ALA A 47 12.94 -1.71 -3.53
C ALA A 47 14.28 -0.97 -3.76
N VAL A 48 15.37 -1.43 -3.13
CA VAL A 48 16.71 -0.86 -3.31
C VAL A 48 17.27 -1.15 -4.70
N ARG A 49 17.09 -2.36 -5.24
CA ARG A 49 17.53 -2.74 -6.61
C ARG A 49 16.80 -1.95 -7.70
N HIS A 50 15.50 -1.71 -7.52
CA HIS A 50 14.74 -0.90 -8.47
C HIS A 50 15.03 0.60 -8.29
N ALA A 51 15.22 1.08 -7.06
CA ALA A 51 15.64 2.46 -6.79
C ALA A 51 17.00 2.81 -7.41
N THR A 52 17.91 1.84 -7.63
CA THR A 52 19.22 2.11 -8.27
C THR A 52 19.19 2.10 -9.79
N THR A 53 18.12 1.62 -10.44
CA THR A 53 18.11 1.42 -11.91
C THR A 53 17.34 2.52 -12.67
N ALA A 54 16.47 3.29 -12.02
CA ALA A 54 15.78 4.43 -12.62
C ALA A 54 15.54 5.53 -11.57
N SER A 55 15.61 6.80 -12.01
CA SER A 55 15.61 8.05 -11.22
C SER A 55 15.12 7.93 -9.77
N PRO A 56 16.04 7.73 -8.79
CA PRO A 56 15.69 7.25 -7.44
C PRO A 56 14.85 8.20 -6.58
N LEU A 57 14.74 9.48 -6.95
CA LEU A 57 14.23 10.54 -6.07
C LEU A 57 12.98 11.27 -6.56
N LEU A 58 12.62 11.17 -7.85
CA LEU A 58 11.47 11.93 -8.38
C LEU A 58 10.13 11.18 -8.22
N ASN A 59 10.17 9.84 -8.25
CA ASN A 59 8.96 9.01 -8.29
C ASN A 59 8.69 8.22 -6.98
N ALA A 60 9.57 8.34 -5.99
CA ALA A 60 9.46 7.60 -4.73
C ALA A 60 8.21 7.97 -3.91
N ASP A 61 7.78 9.23 -3.97
CA ASP A 61 6.56 9.69 -3.31
C ASP A 61 5.32 9.43 -4.20
N ARG A 62 5.48 9.51 -5.53
CA ARG A 62 4.41 9.28 -6.51
C ARG A 62 3.89 7.84 -6.48
N ARG A 63 4.78 6.84 -6.42
CA ARG A 63 4.38 5.42 -6.35
C ARG A 63 3.49 5.11 -5.13
N LEU A 64 3.70 5.80 -3.99
CA LEU A 64 2.91 5.58 -2.78
C LEU A 64 1.50 6.11 -2.95
N ARG A 65 1.36 7.32 -3.48
CA ARG A 65 0.07 7.91 -3.85
C ARG A 65 -0.65 7.04 -4.88
N ASP A 66 0.04 6.62 -5.94
CA ASP A 66 -0.57 5.84 -7.02
C ASP A 66 -1.05 4.45 -6.52
N VAL A 67 -0.36 3.84 -5.54
CA VAL A 67 -0.86 2.63 -4.84
C VAL A 67 -2.11 2.93 -4.02
N LEU A 68 -2.14 4.04 -3.27
CA LEU A 68 -3.28 4.38 -2.41
C LEU A 68 -4.51 4.85 -3.20
N ASP A 69 -4.33 5.47 -4.36
CA ASP A 69 -5.43 5.88 -5.25
C ASP A 69 -5.96 4.73 -6.11
N SER A 70 -5.27 3.59 -6.17
CA SER A 70 -5.67 2.45 -7.01
C SER A 70 -6.68 1.52 -6.32
N ARG A 71 -7.08 0.47 -7.07
CA ARG A 71 -7.87 -0.65 -6.53
C ARG A 71 -7.17 -1.30 -5.34
N GLN A 72 -5.83 -1.33 -5.33
CA GLN A 72 -5.03 -1.86 -4.24
C GLN A 72 -5.20 -0.99 -2.98
N GLY A 73 -5.24 0.33 -3.10
CA GLY A 73 -5.54 1.23 -1.98
C GLY A 73 -6.91 0.99 -1.36
N ARG A 74 -7.93 0.72 -2.18
CA ARG A 74 -9.25 0.31 -1.69
C ARG A 74 -9.20 -1.02 -0.93
N HIS A 75 -8.48 -2.01 -1.48
CA HIS A 75 -8.29 -3.31 -0.83
C HIS A 75 -7.47 -3.20 0.46
N PHE A 76 -6.52 -2.26 0.51
CA PHE A 76 -5.70 -1.97 1.68
C PHE A 76 -6.53 -1.32 2.79
N ALA A 77 -7.47 -0.43 2.44
CA ALA A 77 -8.44 0.11 3.42
C ALA A 77 -9.42 -0.95 3.94
N ASP A 78 -9.78 -1.93 3.09
CA ASP A 78 -10.60 -3.08 3.47
C ASP A 78 -9.77 -4.20 4.13
N ALA A 79 -8.45 -4.02 4.29
CA ALA A 79 -7.59 -5.06 4.82
C ALA A 79 -7.74 -5.13 6.34
N GLU A 80 -8.29 -6.23 6.80
CA GLU A 80 -8.37 -6.50 8.23
C GLU A 80 -7.06 -7.12 8.73
N PRO A 81 -6.64 -6.78 9.96
CA PRO A 81 -5.44 -7.33 10.54
C PRO A 81 -5.59 -8.84 10.60
N ALA A 82 -4.72 -9.56 9.90
CA ALA A 82 -4.85 -10.99 9.75
C ALA A 82 -4.97 -11.67 11.14
N PRO A 83 -5.95 -12.59 11.36
CA PRO A 83 -5.74 -13.61 12.36
C PRO A 83 -4.51 -14.41 11.96
N ALA A 84 -3.68 -14.80 12.92
CA ALA A 84 -2.36 -15.39 12.68
C ALA A 84 -2.35 -16.70 11.86
N ILE A 85 -3.48 -17.19 11.33
CA ILE A 85 -3.58 -18.45 10.58
C ILE A 85 -4.70 -18.36 9.49
N GLY A 86 -4.33 -18.48 8.21
CA GLY A 86 -5.22 -18.99 7.14
C GLY A 86 -5.80 -17.98 6.11
N PRO A 87 -6.13 -18.43 4.88
CA PRO A 87 -6.19 -17.56 3.70
C PRO A 87 -7.55 -16.87 3.47
N ARG A 88 -7.47 -15.61 3.02
CA ARG A 88 -8.58 -14.80 2.47
C ARG A 88 -9.82 -14.69 3.36
N GLY A 89 -9.68 -14.04 4.51
CA GLY A 89 -10.82 -13.44 5.22
C GLY A 89 -11.03 -12.01 4.75
N GLN A 90 -12.10 -11.74 3.99
CA GLN A 90 -12.59 -10.37 3.84
C GLN A 90 -13.29 -9.99 5.14
N ALA A 91 -12.78 -8.99 5.84
CA ALA A 91 -13.59 -8.24 6.78
C ALA A 91 -13.69 -6.79 6.28
N LYS A 92 -14.79 -6.11 6.63
CA LYS A 92 -15.16 -4.83 6.04
C LYS A 92 -14.55 -3.72 6.87
N ALA A 93 -14.11 -2.64 6.21
CA ALA A 93 -13.73 -1.37 6.83
C ALA A 93 -14.74 -0.82 7.87
N SER A 94 -15.97 -1.32 7.93
CA SER A 94 -17.01 -0.90 8.87
C SER A 94 -16.85 -1.34 10.33
N GLU A 95 -15.88 -2.20 10.69
CA GLU A 95 -15.49 -2.43 12.11
C GLU A 95 -14.41 -1.44 12.59
N LEU A 96 -14.03 -0.50 11.70
CA LEU A 96 -13.07 0.61 11.73
C LEU A 96 -11.78 0.49 12.51
N PHE A 97 -11.79 -0.01 13.73
CA PHE A 97 -10.57 -0.24 14.48
C PHE A 97 -10.55 -1.50 15.33
N ASN A 98 -11.66 -2.23 15.51
CA ASN A 98 -11.69 -3.34 16.48
C ASN A 98 -11.11 -2.92 17.86
N GLY A 99 -11.36 -1.66 18.27
CA GLY A 99 -10.80 -1.03 19.48
C GLY A 99 -9.37 -0.46 19.38
N ARG A 100 -8.72 -0.56 18.20
CA ARG A 100 -7.39 0.01 17.93
C ARG A 100 -7.45 1.51 17.63
N THR A 101 -6.29 2.15 17.58
CA THR A 101 -6.14 3.48 17.00
C THR A 101 -5.99 3.39 15.47
N LEU A 102 -6.22 4.50 14.78
CA LEU A 102 -6.01 4.59 13.32
C LEU A 102 -4.59 4.23 12.91
N ALA A 103 -3.59 4.64 13.69
CA ALA A 103 -2.19 4.28 13.45
C ALA A 103 -1.96 2.77 13.57
N GLU A 104 -2.47 2.14 14.61
CA GLU A 104 -2.33 0.68 14.83
C GLU A 104 -3.05 -0.13 13.75
N ALA A 105 -4.21 0.31 13.28
CA ALA A 105 -4.92 -0.33 12.19
C ALA A 105 -4.12 -0.26 10.88
N VAL A 106 -3.55 0.90 10.55
CA VAL A 106 -2.67 1.07 9.39
C VAL A 106 -1.43 0.19 9.50
N ASP A 107 -0.75 0.18 10.65
CA ASP A 107 0.44 -0.64 10.86
C ASP A 107 0.13 -2.14 10.72
N ALA A 108 -1.02 -2.58 11.24
CA ALA A 108 -1.44 -3.97 11.14
C ALA A 108 -1.85 -4.38 9.71
N ALA A 109 -2.46 -3.47 8.95
CA ALA A 109 -2.73 -3.67 7.52
C ALA A 109 -1.42 -3.81 6.73
N VAL A 110 -0.44 -2.94 6.98
CA VAL A 110 0.91 -3.04 6.39
C VAL A 110 1.57 -4.37 6.73
N ALA A 111 1.56 -4.77 8.01
CA ALA A 111 2.13 -6.04 8.44
C ALA A 111 1.49 -7.25 7.74
N THR A 112 0.16 -7.22 7.59
CA THR A 112 -0.60 -8.26 6.90
C THR A 112 -0.19 -8.38 5.43
N TRP A 113 -0.09 -7.25 4.72
CA TRP A 113 0.31 -7.23 3.32
C TRP A 113 1.78 -7.59 3.11
N MET A 114 2.64 -7.30 4.09
CA MET A 114 4.04 -7.73 4.07
C MET A 114 4.21 -9.25 4.32
N ALA A 115 3.29 -9.86 5.08
CA ALA A 115 3.28 -11.30 5.30
C ALA A 115 2.79 -12.08 4.07
N TRP A 116 1.83 -11.52 3.32
CA TRP A 116 1.36 -12.12 2.07
C TRP A 116 2.44 -12.11 1.00
N LYS A 117 2.40 -13.10 0.11
CA LYS A 117 3.36 -13.23 -0.99
C LYS A 117 2.66 -13.09 -2.34
N ILE A 118 3.33 -12.44 -3.29
CA ILE A 118 2.90 -12.43 -4.69
C ILE A 118 2.84 -13.87 -5.18
N ASP A 119 1.66 -14.27 -5.65
CA ASP A 119 1.39 -15.62 -6.14
C ASP A 119 1.65 -15.75 -7.65
N LYS A 120 1.45 -16.96 -8.18
CA LYS A 120 1.68 -17.25 -9.60
C LYS A 120 0.69 -16.53 -10.52
N GLN A 121 -0.53 -16.27 -10.06
CA GLN A 121 -1.54 -15.58 -10.86
C GLN A 121 -1.16 -14.10 -11.04
N THR A 122 -0.84 -13.43 -9.92
CA THR A 122 -0.43 -12.03 -9.90
C THR A 122 0.83 -11.79 -10.75
N GLN A 123 1.81 -12.71 -10.68
CA GLN A 123 2.98 -12.66 -11.56
C GLN A 123 2.61 -12.70 -13.05
N ARG A 124 1.68 -13.57 -13.45
CA ARG A 124 1.29 -13.72 -14.86
C ARG A 124 0.52 -12.51 -15.39
N GLU A 125 -0.33 -11.92 -14.54
CA GLU A 125 -1.20 -10.82 -14.93
C GLU A 125 -0.46 -9.47 -14.95
N TYR A 126 0.42 -9.23 -13.98
CA TYR A 126 1.06 -7.92 -13.78
C TYR A 126 2.58 -7.92 -13.97
N GLY A 127 3.20 -9.08 -14.23
CA GLY A 127 4.65 -9.21 -14.36
C GLY A 127 5.43 -9.09 -13.04
N ILE A 128 4.75 -8.98 -11.90
CA ILE A 128 5.38 -8.78 -10.58
C ILE A 128 6.08 -10.08 -10.13
N PRO A 129 7.36 -10.06 -9.71
CA PRO A 129 8.07 -11.27 -9.30
C PRO A 129 7.38 -12.03 -8.15
N ARG A 130 7.26 -13.36 -8.31
CA ARG A 130 6.67 -14.24 -7.29
C ARG A 130 7.54 -14.31 -6.03
N GLY A 131 6.90 -14.42 -4.86
CA GLY A 131 7.59 -14.64 -3.59
C GLY A 131 8.02 -13.34 -2.88
N LEU A 132 7.85 -12.19 -3.53
CA LEU A 132 7.95 -10.90 -2.86
C LEU A 132 6.78 -10.69 -1.89
N PRO A 133 6.99 -9.91 -0.81
CA PRO A 133 5.88 -9.37 -0.03
C PRO A 133 4.87 -8.69 -0.96
N TYR A 134 3.57 -8.90 -0.72
CA TYR A 134 2.49 -8.41 -1.58
C TYR A 134 2.55 -6.88 -1.71
N LEU A 135 2.77 -6.17 -0.59
CA LEU A 135 2.92 -4.71 -0.58
C LEU A 135 4.11 -4.24 -1.42
N THR A 136 5.29 -4.85 -1.24
CA THR A 136 6.50 -4.50 -2.00
C THR A 136 6.29 -4.69 -3.50
N GLY A 137 5.63 -5.79 -3.90
CA GLY A 137 5.34 -6.07 -5.30
C GLY A 137 4.52 -4.97 -5.97
N TRP A 138 3.46 -4.48 -5.32
CA TRP A 138 2.63 -3.41 -5.85
C TRP A 138 3.32 -2.05 -5.87
N VAL A 139 4.08 -1.70 -4.82
CA VAL A 139 4.85 -0.45 -4.79
C VAL A 139 5.86 -0.39 -5.94
N VAL A 140 6.57 -1.49 -6.20
CA VAL A 140 7.52 -1.58 -7.33
C VAL A 140 6.77 -1.52 -8.68
N HIS A 141 5.64 -2.19 -8.81
CA HIS A 141 4.84 -2.15 -10.04
C HIS A 141 4.38 -0.73 -10.40
N HIS A 142 3.85 0.01 -9.44
CA HIS A 142 3.42 1.40 -9.65
C HIS A 142 4.60 2.35 -9.90
N GLN A 143 5.76 2.09 -9.30
CA GLN A 143 6.97 2.86 -9.64
C GLN A 143 7.33 2.70 -11.12
N ILE A 144 7.36 1.46 -11.63
CA ILE A 144 7.68 1.20 -13.05
C ILE A 144 6.63 1.84 -13.97
N GLN A 145 5.35 1.74 -13.63
CA GLN A 145 4.30 2.40 -14.41
C GLN A 145 4.45 3.92 -14.45
N ALA A 146 4.75 4.55 -13.31
CA ALA A 146 4.97 5.99 -13.24
C ALA A 146 6.12 6.44 -14.16
N GLU A 147 7.23 5.68 -14.18
CA GLU A 147 8.39 5.93 -15.05
C GLU A 147 8.06 5.74 -16.55
N MET A 148 7.17 4.81 -16.90
CA MET A 148 6.73 4.60 -18.29
C MET A 148 5.79 5.70 -18.81
N THR A 149 5.27 6.55 -17.92
CA THR A 149 4.32 7.61 -18.27
C THR A 149 4.95 9.01 -18.24
N GLU A 150 6.26 9.11 -18.00
CA GLU A 150 7.09 10.32 -18.21
C GLU A 150 7.67 10.36 -19.62
#